data_AF-A0A843BIL0-F1
#
_entry.id   AF-A0A843BIL0-F1
#
_cell.length_a   1.000
_cell.length_b   1.000
_cell.length_c   1.000
_cell.angle_alpha   90.00
_cell.angle_beta   90.00
_cell.angle_gamma   90.00
#
_symmetry.space_group_name_H-M   'P 1'
#
loop_
_entity.id
_entity.type
_entity.pdbx_description
1 polymer ?
#
loop_
_entity_poly.entity_id
_entity_poly.type
_entity_poly.pdbx_seq_one_letter_code
_entity_poly.pdbx_strand_id
1 'polypeptide(L)'
;MIDYWLVVLGVAAFGACLAVSLAAGRRPETADLENELARLRIRVDMLAAAPHPRPARVESATHVVLKAVADSPRTARQIQAELGQSREHVARMVKRMSEEGYLERGGGRPFLYTITPAGRQALEAGSTGA
;
A
#
# COMPACT_ATOMS: atom_id res chain seq x y z
N MET A 1 -20.56 -80.68 4.96
CA MET A 1 -19.27 -80.07 4.54
C MET A 1 -19.56 -78.61 4.27
N ILE A 2 -19.15 -77.72 5.16
CA ILE A 2 -19.37 -76.27 4.99
C ILE A 2 -18.19 -75.73 4.18
N ASP A 3 -18.49 -75.04 3.08
CA ASP A 3 -17.53 -74.53 2.11
C ASP A 3 -16.59 -73.50 2.75
N TYR A 4 -15.36 -73.93 3.02
CA TYR A 4 -14.28 -73.13 3.63
C TYR A 4 -13.96 -71.86 2.81
N TRP A 5 -14.25 -71.89 1.51
CA TRP A 5 -14.10 -70.75 0.60
C TRP A 5 -15.01 -69.56 0.96
N LEU A 6 -16.20 -69.81 1.52
CA LEU A 6 -17.13 -68.73 1.92
C LEU A 6 -16.61 -67.96 3.14
N VAL A 7 -15.97 -68.66 4.08
CA VAL A 7 -15.39 -68.08 5.29
C VAL A 7 -14.15 -67.25 4.96
N VAL A 8 -13.29 -67.73 4.06
CA VAL A 8 -12.09 -67.00 3.62
C VAL A 8 -12.46 -65.71 2.87
N LEU A 9 -13.47 -65.76 1.99
CA LEU A 9 -13.99 -64.56 1.33
C LEU A 9 -14.58 -63.54 2.32
N GLY A 10 -15.29 -64.02 3.34
CA GLY A 10 -15.85 -63.16 4.39
C GLY A 10 -14.78 -62.43 5.22
N VAL A 11 -13.74 -63.15 5.65
CA VAL A 11 -12.63 -62.56 6.44
C VAL A 11 -11.81 -61.57 5.60
N ALA A 12 -11.58 -61.86 4.31
CA ALA A 12 -10.91 -60.93 3.41
C ALA A 12 -11.73 -59.65 3.17
N ALA A 13 -13.05 -59.77 2.96
CA ALA A 13 -13.94 -58.63 2.78
C ALA A 13 -14.03 -57.76 4.05
N PHE A 14 -14.11 -58.38 5.23
CA PHE A 14 -14.10 -57.67 6.51
C PHE A 14 -12.74 -56.99 6.78
N GLY A 15 -11.63 -57.65 6.46
CA GLY A 15 -10.29 -57.07 6.57
C GLY A 15 -10.09 -55.86 5.66
N ALA A 16 -10.57 -55.93 4.42
CA ALA A 16 -10.55 -54.81 3.49
C ALA A 16 -11.41 -53.63 3.98
N CYS A 17 -12.61 -53.91 4.52
CA CYS A 17 -13.50 -52.89 5.06
C CYS A 17 -12.92 -52.22 6.32
N LEU A 18 -12.30 -52.98 7.23
CA LEU A 18 -11.65 -52.45 8.43
C LEU A 18 -10.46 -51.54 8.08
N ALA A 19 -9.66 -51.94 7.08
CA ALA A 19 -8.53 -51.13 6.59
C ALA A 19 -8.99 -49.80 5.97
N VAL A 20 -10.09 -49.80 5.20
CA VAL A 20 -10.68 -48.58 4.63
C VAL A 20 -11.26 -47.68 5.72
N SER A 21 -11.94 -48.23 6.73
CA SER A 21 -12.45 -47.44 7.86
C SER A 21 -11.35 -46.83 8.73
N LEU A 22 -10.22 -47.52 8.92
CA LEU A 22 -9.04 -46.96 9.61
C LEU A 22 -8.32 -45.89 8.78
N ALA A 23 -8.33 -46.00 7.45
CA ALA A 23 -7.73 -45.00 6.56
C ALA A 23 -8.60 -43.75 6.38
N ALA A 24 -9.92 -43.88 6.40
CA ALA A 24 -10.87 -42.79 6.19
C ALA A 24 -11.04 -41.87 7.42
N GLY A 25 -10.72 -42.34 8.63
CA GLY A 25 -10.98 -41.64 9.90
C GLY A 25 -10.01 -40.52 10.28
N ARG A 26 -9.01 -40.16 9.47
CA ARG A 26 -7.96 -39.20 9.86
C ARG A 26 -7.59 -38.13 8.82
N ARG A 27 -8.54 -37.56 8.06
CA ARG A 27 -8.21 -36.39 7.22
C ARG A 27 -9.30 -35.30 7.11
N PRO A 28 -9.72 -34.65 8.22
CA PRO A 28 -10.30 -33.31 8.13
C PRO A 28 -9.25 -32.19 8.36
N GLU A 29 -8.11 -32.48 9.00
CA GLU A 29 -7.17 -31.46 9.49
C GLU A 29 -6.37 -30.74 8.39
N THR A 30 -6.17 -31.36 7.23
CA THR A 30 -5.38 -30.77 6.14
C THR A 30 -6.07 -29.57 5.50
N ALA A 31 -7.40 -29.55 5.43
CA ALA A 31 -8.16 -28.43 4.86
C ALA A 31 -8.16 -27.21 5.80
N ASP A 32 -8.23 -27.43 7.11
CA ASP A 32 -8.15 -26.36 8.10
C ASP A 32 -6.74 -25.75 8.15
N LEU A 33 -5.70 -26.58 8.03
CA LEU A 33 -4.31 -26.13 7.93
C LEU A 33 -4.06 -25.28 6.68
N GLU A 34 -4.64 -25.63 5.53
CA GLU A 34 -4.54 -24.83 4.30
C GLU A 34 -5.22 -23.46 4.45
N ASN A 35 -6.37 -23.42 5.12
CA ASN A 35 -7.11 -22.19 5.37
C ASN A 35 -6.39 -21.27 6.37
N GLU A 36 -5.81 -21.85 7.43
CA GLU A 36 -4.92 -21.15 8.35
C GLU A 36 -3.67 -20.62 7.65
N LEU A 37 -3.01 -21.42 6.81
CA LEU A 37 -1.86 -21.01 6.02
C LEU A 37 -2.20 -19.86 5.08
N ALA A 38 -3.36 -19.90 4.40
CA ALA A 38 -3.82 -18.81 3.54
C ALA A 38 -4.04 -17.51 4.33
N ARG A 39 -4.67 -17.59 5.51
CA ARG A 39 -4.89 -16.44 6.40
C ARG A 39 -3.58 -15.86 6.93
N LEU A 40 -2.64 -16.71 7.32
CA LEU A 40 -1.32 -16.30 7.82
C LEU A 40 -0.48 -15.69 6.71
N ARG A 41 -0.51 -16.26 5.50
CA ARG A 41 0.17 -15.72 4.31
C ARG A 41 -0.28 -14.29 4.04
N ILE A 42 -1.58 -14.04 4.02
CA ILE A 42 -2.14 -12.70 3.79
C ILE A 42 -1.68 -11.70 4.87
N ARG A 43 -1.64 -12.12 6.14
CA ARG A 43 -1.19 -11.25 7.24
C ARG A 43 0.31 -10.97 7.16
N VAL A 44 1.12 -11.99 6.84
CA VAL A 44 2.56 -11.83 6.64
C VAL A 44 2.83 -10.96 5.41
N ASP A 45 2.10 -11.13 4.32
CA ASP A 45 2.21 -10.27 3.13
C ASP A 45 1.79 -8.83 3.45
N MET A 46 0.79 -8.60 4.31
CA MET A 46 0.45 -7.26 4.80
C MET A 46 1.53 -6.65 5.71
N LEU A 47 2.20 -7.46 6.53
CA LEU A 47 3.29 -7.01 7.41
C LEU A 47 4.61 -6.80 6.63
N ALA A 48 4.83 -7.59 5.58
CA ALA A 48 6.01 -7.56 4.72
C ALA A 48 5.87 -6.59 3.55
N ALA A 49 4.64 -6.20 3.18
CA ALA A 49 4.40 -5.09 2.28
C ALA A 49 4.92 -3.82 2.95
N ALA A 50 6.16 -3.46 2.61
CA ALA A 50 6.66 -2.10 2.76
C ALA A 50 5.56 -1.12 2.28
N PRO A 51 5.41 0.05 2.93
CA PRO A 51 4.37 1.01 2.56
C PRO A 51 4.37 1.16 1.05
N HIS A 52 3.26 0.77 0.40
CA HIS A 52 3.10 0.96 -1.04
C HIS A 52 3.44 2.42 -1.31
N PRO A 53 4.45 2.74 -2.14
CA PRO A 53 4.70 4.11 -2.50
C PRO A 53 3.43 4.58 -3.17
N ARG A 54 2.66 5.41 -2.46
CA ARG A 54 1.58 6.18 -3.08
C ARG A 54 2.21 6.81 -4.31
N PRO A 55 1.60 6.70 -5.51
CA PRO A 55 2.20 7.27 -6.70
C PRO A 55 2.57 8.71 -6.38
N ALA A 56 3.83 9.04 -6.64
CA ALA A 56 4.58 10.27 -6.37
C ALA A 56 3.96 11.55 -6.95
N ARG A 57 2.63 11.61 -7.07
CA ARG A 57 1.88 12.78 -7.49
C ARG A 57 2.11 13.96 -6.54
N VAL A 58 2.46 13.69 -5.28
CA VAL A 58 2.78 14.72 -4.29
C VAL A 58 4.14 15.39 -4.58
N GLU A 59 5.13 14.64 -5.08
CA GLU A 59 6.45 15.18 -5.45
C GLU A 59 6.40 16.00 -6.75
N SER A 60 5.51 15.64 -7.69
CA SER A 60 5.27 16.47 -8.89
C SER A 60 4.56 17.79 -8.54
N ALA A 61 3.61 17.77 -7.60
CA ALA A 61 2.82 18.95 -7.25
C ALA A 61 3.66 20.01 -6.52
N THR A 62 4.53 19.59 -5.60
CA THR A 62 5.47 20.49 -4.92
C THR A 62 6.48 21.08 -5.89
N HIS A 63 7.00 20.30 -6.84
CA HIS A 63 7.92 20.80 -7.87
C HIS A 63 7.24 21.83 -8.80
N VAL A 64 5.99 21.58 -9.20
CA VAL A 64 5.19 22.54 -9.98
C VAL A 64 4.97 23.84 -9.21
N VAL A 65 4.67 23.76 -7.91
CA VAL A 65 4.49 24.95 -7.05
C VAL A 65 5.79 25.72 -6.90
N LEU A 66 6.92 25.03 -6.63
CA LEU A 66 8.22 25.68 -6.50
C LEU A 66 8.61 26.40 -7.78
N LYS A 67 8.37 25.78 -8.94
CA LYS A 67 8.59 26.42 -10.24
C LYS A 67 7.72 27.67 -10.41
N ALA A 68 6.42 27.57 -10.10
CA ALA A 68 5.50 28.70 -10.23
C ALA A 68 5.81 29.89 -9.30
N VAL A 69 6.33 29.61 -8.10
CA VAL A 69 6.75 30.61 -7.10
C VAL A 69 8.16 31.15 -7.39
N ALA A 70 9.00 30.40 -8.10
CA ALA A 70 10.32 30.86 -8.53
C ALA A 70 10.22 32.01 -9.54
N ASP A 71 9.22 31.98 -10.43
CA ASP A 71 9.00 33.01 -11.44
C ASP A 71 8.44 34.31 -10.86
N SER A 72 7.58 34.22 -9.83
CA SER A 72 6.93 35.38 -9.23
C SER A 72 6.40 35.06 -7.82
N PRO A 73 6.30 36.03 -6.89
CA PRO A 73 5.61 35.82 -5.63
C PRO A 73 4.13 35.52 -5.88
N ARG A 74 3.67 34.32 -5.46
CA ARG A 74 2.31 33.85 -5.76
C ARG A 74 1.45 33.79 -4.51
N THR A 75 0.15 33.99 -4.68
CA THR A 75 -0.84 33.73 -3.62
C THR A 75 -1.35 32.30 -3.69
N ALA A 76 -1.84 31.77 -2.57
CA ALA A 76 -2.47 30.44 -2.53
C ALA A 76 -3.58 30.26 -3.58
N ARG A 77 -4.29 31.35 -3.94
CA ARG A 77 -5.35 31.34 -4.94
C ARG A 77 -4.82 31.19 -6.37
N GLN A 78 -3.64 31.74 -6.67
CA GLN A 78 -2.99 31.56 -7.97
C GLN A 78 -2.39 30.17 -8.09
N ILE A 79 -1.74 29.68 -7.03
CA ILE A 79 -1.23 28.30 -6.94
C ILE A 79 -2.38 27.29 -7.13
N GLN A 80 -3.56 27.57 -6.55
CA GLN A 80 -4.76 26.77 -6.77
C GLN A 80 -5.18 26.71 -8.23
N ALA A 81 -5.14 27.83 -8.95
CA ALA A 81 -5.54 27.90 -10.35
C ALA A 81 -4.60 27.08 -11.26
N GLU A 82 -3.30 27.05 -10.95
CA GLU A 82 -2.31 26.25 -11.69
C GLU A 82 -2.41 24.74 -11.42
N LEU A 83 -2.71 24.35 -10.18
CA LEU A 83 -2.80 22.93 -9.81
C LEU A 83 -4.18 22.29 -10.09
N GLY A 84 -5.24 23.10 -10.23
CA GLY A 84 -6.60 22.61 -10.38
C GLY A 84 -7.14 21.83 -9.17
N GLN A 85 -6.53 22.02 -7.98
CA GLN A 85 -6.92 21.33 -6.74
C GLN A 85 -7.84 22.16 -5.83
N SER A 86 -8.44 21.52 -4.81
CA SER A 86 -9.22 22.23 -3.80
C SER A 86 -8.35 23.22 -3.01
N ARG A 87 -8.96 24.33 -2.58
CA ARG A 87 -8.35 25.32 -1.69
C ARG A 87 -7.81 24.70 -0.40
N GLU A 88 -8.49 23.72 0.19
CA GLU A 88 -7.97 23.07 1.40
C GLU A 88 -6.68 22.29 1.13
N HIS A 89 -6.60 21.60 -0.01
CA HIS A 89 -5.43 20.79 -0.36
C HIS A 89 -4.21 21.69 -0.57
N VAL A 90 -4.38 22.77 -1.32
CA VAL A 90 -3.32 23.74 -1.58
C VAL A 90 -2.90 24.44 -0.29
N ALA A 91 -3.84 24.84 0.57
CA ALA A 91 -3.52 25.48 1.83
C ALA A 91 -2.71 24.57 2.76
N ARG A 92 -3.08 23.28 2.86
CA ARG A 92 -2.31 22.30 3.64
C ARG A 92 -0.92 22.06 3.05
N MET A 93 -0.83 21.95 1.73
CA MET A 93 0.43 21.72 1.02
C MET A 93 1.40 22.89 1.20
N VAL A 94 0.96 24.12 0.92
CA VAL A 94 1.81 25.30 1.03
C VAL A 94 2.20 25.59 2.49
N LYS A 95 1.31 25.29 3.44
CA LYS A 95 1.64 25.34 4.88
C LYS A 95 2.78 24.37 5.21
N ARG A 96 2.67 23.11 4.80
CA ARG A 96 3.71 22.10 5.01
C ARG A 96 5.04 22.52 4.37
N MET A 97 5.02 23.01 3.13
CA MET A 97 6.22 23.49 2.42
C MET A 97 6.87 24.70 3.12
N SER A 98 6.08 25.56 3.76
CA SER A 98 6.63 26.66 4.57
C SER A 98 7.25 26.17 5.88
N GLU A 99 6.67 25.14 6.51
CA GLU A 99 7.23 24.51 7.72
C GLU A 99 8.54 23.76 7.43
N GLU A 100 8.64 23.15 6.24
CA GLU A 100 9.85 22.50 5.74
C GLU A 100 10.93 23.50 5.28
N GLY A 101 10.61 24.81 5.21
CA GLY A 101 11.57 25.86 4.90
C GLY A 101 11.78 26.13 3.40
N TYR A 102 10.96 25.54 2.52
CA TYR A 102 11.05 25.77 1.07
C TYR A 102 10.38 27.07 0.62
N LEU A 103 9.39 27.55 1.37
CA LEU A 103 8.62 28.75 1.06
C LEU A 103 8.60 29.71 2.25
N GLU A 104 8.84 30.98 1.97
CA GLU A 104 8.64 32.07 2.92
C GLU A 104 7.24 32.65 2.76
N ARG A 105 6.55 32.86 3.89
CA ARG A 105 5.23 33.47 3.94
C ARG A 105 5.36 34.96 4.24
N GLY A 106 4.97 35.80 3.29
CA GLY A 106 4.85 37.24 3.47
C GLY A 106 3.73 37.64 4.44
N GLY A 107 3.91 38.79 5.08
CA GLY A 107 2.87 39.43 5.89
C GLY A 107 1.77 40.03 5.02
N GLY A 108 0.52 39.95 5.48
CA GLY A 108 -0.65 40.49 4.78
C GLY A 108 -1.61 39.43 4.26
N ARG A 109 -2.90 39.76 4.20
CA ARG A 109 -3.93 38.94 3.53
C ARG A 109 -4.25 39.59 2.19
N PRO A 110 -4.21 38.87 1.06
CA PRO A 110 -3.86 37.45 0.91
C PRO A 110 -2.36 37.16 1.11
N PHE A 111 -2.05 35.99 1.67
CA PHE A 111 -0.65 35.57 1.91
C PHE A 111 0.09 35.39 0.58
N LEU A 112 1.24 36.06 0.49
CA LEU A 112 2.19 35.92 -0.61
C LEU A 112 3.25 34.90 -0.21
N TYR A 113 3.55 33.98 -1.10
CA TYR A 113 4.60 33.00 -0.93
C TYR A 113 5.75 33.31 -1.86
N THR A 114 6.96 33.27 -1.30
CA THR A 114 8.21 33.52 -2.01
C THR A 114 9.14 32.32 -1.82
N ILE A 115 9.96 32.02 -2.82
CA ILE A 115 10.88 30.88 -2.75
C ILE A 115 12.08 31.22 -1.86
N THR A 116 12.46 30.30 -0.98
CA THR A 116 13.67 30.42 -0.16
C THR A 116 14.90 29.90 -0.91
N PRO A 117 16.13 30.18 -0.45
CA PRO A 117 17.34 29.57 -1.01
C PRO A 117 17.30 28.03 -0.98
N ALA A 118 16.72 27.46 0.08
CA ALA A 118 16.51 26.02 0.21
C ALA A 118 15.49 25.48 -0.80
N GLY A 119 14.41 26.22 -1.06
CA GLY A 119 13.44 25.90 -2.11
C GLY A 119 14.03 25.88 -3.51
N ARG A 120 14.98 26.77 -3.82
CA ARG A 120 15.68 26.77 -5.12
C ARG A 120 16.59 25.56 -5.28
N GLN A 121 17.37 25.23 -4.26
CA GLN A 121 18.23 24.04 -4.29
C GLN A 121 17.41 22.75 -4.47
N ALA A 122 16.24 22.66 -3.81
CA ALA A 122 15.34 21.53 -3.97
C ALA A 122 14.78 21.42 -5.41
N LEU A 123 14.52 22.55 -6.07
CA LEU A 123 14.10 22.59 -7.47
C LEU A 123 15.21 22.10 -8.42
N GLU A 124 16.45 22.51 -8.19
CA GLU A 124 17.62 22.10 -9.00
C GLU A 124 18.00 20.62 -8.77
N ALA A 125 17.89 20.14 -7.53
CA ALA A 125 18.10 18.73 -7.20
C ALA A 125 17.03 17.83 -7.83
N GLY A 126 15.78 18.29 -7.88
CA GLY A 126 14.67 17.57 -8.50
C GLY A 126 14.70 17.56 -10.03
N SER A 127 15.28 18.59 -10.68
CA SER A 127 15.36 18.69 -12.14
C SER A 127 16.53 17.92 -12.76
N THR A 128 17.57 17.63 -11.98
CA THR A 128 18.79 16.93 -12.45
C THR A 128 18.62 15.39 -12.52
N GLY A 129 17.52 14.85 -11.98
CA GLY A 129 17.27 13.41 -11.89
C GLY A 129 16.35 12.79 -12.96
N ALA A 130 16.10 13.48 -14.07
CA ALA A 130 15.21 13.02 -15.15
C ALA A 130 15.94 12.82 -16.47
#